data_AF-A0A1D9GSR0-F1
#
_entry.id   AF-A0A1D9GSR0-F1
#
_cell.length_a   1.000
_cell.length_b   1.000
_cell.length_c   1.000
_cell.angle_alpha   90.00
_cell.angle_beta   90.00
_cell.angle_gamma   90.00
#
_symmetry.space_group_name_H-M   'P 1'
#
loop_
_entity.id
_entity.type
_entity.pdbx_description
1 polymer ?
#
loop_
_entity_poly.entity_id
_entity_poly.type
_entity_poly.pdbx_seq_one_letter_code
_entity_poly.pdbx_strand_id
1 'polypeptide(L)'
;MPTVQQVMDRGRKPLNDADKVRYPDSDLLDYVNDGVAEIYELRPDLRVGKFGQPIAVLAATDTFPLSAAHAVAIQHYIAFRAETRDDENVNENREVKSYKLFQTLVSST
;
A
#
# COMPACT_ATOMS: atom_id res chain seq x y z
N MET A 1 -15.82 -5.22 -1.89
CA MET A 1 -14.40 -4.98 -1.55
C MET A 1 -13.65 -4.75 -2.85
N PRO A 2 -12.77 -3.74 -2.95
CA PRO A 2 -12.06 -3.44 -4.20
C PRO A 2 -11.09 -4.58 -4.56
N THR A 3 -10.74 -4.72 -5.83
CA THR A 3 -9.61 -5.56 -6.24
C THR A 3 -8.28 -4.87 -5.92
N VAL A 4 -7.20 -5.64 -5.84
CA VAL A 4 -5.85 -5.10 -5.67
C VAL A 4 -5.49 -4.14 -6.82
N GLN A 5 -5.87 -4.47 -8.07
CA GLN A 5 -5.72 -3.54 -9.20
C GLN A 5 -6.39 -2.20 -8.94
N GLN A 6 -7.63 -2.19 -8.43
CA GLN A 6 -8.34 -0.95 -8.12
C GLN A 6 -7.67 -0.15 -7.00
N VAL A 7 -7.00 -0.81 -6.04
CA VAL A 7 -6.22 -0.14 -5.00
C VAL A 7 -4.98 0.50 -5.61
N MET A 8 -4.25 -0.21 -6.46
CA MET A 8 -3.08 0.32 -7.18
C MET A 8 -3.46 1.50 -8.07
N ASP A 9 -4.52 1.38 -8.88
CA ASP A 9 -4.99 2.45 -9.77
C ASP A 9 -5.38 3.72 -9.00
N ARG A 10 -5.89 3.58 -7.77
CA ARG A 10 -6.17 4.73 -6.89
C ARG A 10 -4.88 5.32 -6.31
N GLY A 11 -3.91 4.49 -5.93
CA GLY A 11 -2.59 4.91 -5.45
C GLY A 11 -1.74 5.63 -6.51
N ARG A 12 -1.99 5.37 -7.80
CA ARG A 12 -1.36 6.08 -8.92
C ARG A 12 -1.78 7.54 -9.05
N LYS A 13 -3.00 7.89 -8.63
CA LYS A 13 -3.55 9.25 -8.75
C LYS A 13 -2.67 10.32 -8.06
N PRO A 14 -2.29 10.18 -6.78
CA PRO A 14 -1.39 11.15 -6.12
C PRO A 14 0.05 11.13 -6.66
N LEU A 15 0.44 10.10 -7.42
CA LEU A 15 1.74 10.02 -8.10
C LEU A 15 1.73 10.68 -9.48
N ASN A 16 0.55 11.12 -9.95
CA ASN A 16 0.35 11.60 -11.33
C ASN A 16 0.86 10.59 -12.39
N ASP A 17 0.64 9.29 -12.14
CA ASP A 17 1.10 8.19 -13.00
C ASP A 17 -0.07 7.30 -13.44
N ALA A 18 -1.15 7.93 -13.92
CA ALA A 18 -2.34 7.21 -14.39
C ALA A 18 -2.06 6.35 -15.62
N ASP A 19 -1.11 6.78 -16.46
CA ASP A 19 -0.72 6.10 -17.70
C ASP A 19 0.31 4.96 -17.47
N LYS A 20 0.71 4.71 -16.21
CA LYS A 20 1.63 3.63 -15.80
C LYS A 20 3.00 3.72 -16.45
N VAL A 21 3.48 4.93 -16.70
CA VAL A 21 4.75 5.18 -17.39
C VAL A 21 5.91 5.14 -16.39
N ARG A 22 5.72 5.72 -15.19
CA ARG A 22 6.79 5.84 -14.19
C ARG A 22 6.91 4.59 -13.32
N TYR A 23 5.79 4.02 -12.90
CA TYR A 23 5.77 2.83 -12.04
C TYR A 23 5.03 1.68 -12.72
N PRO A 24 5.70 0.61 -13.14
CA PRO A 24 5.05 -0.60 -13.63
C PRO A 24 4.05 -1.19 -12.63
N ASP A 25 3.06 -1.94 -13.12
CA ASP A 25 2.10 -2.62 -12.23
C ASP A 25 2.76 -3.65 -11.31
N SER A 26 3.87 -4.27 -11.73
CA SER A 26 4.66 -5.17 -10.90
C SER A 26 5.20 -4.47 -9.65
N ASP A 27 5.78 -3.28 -9.82
CA ASP A 27 6.41 -2.54 -8.72
C ASP A 27 5.35 -2.10 -7.70
N LEU A 28 4.20 -1.64 -8.18
CA LEU A 28 3.11 -1.26 -7.28
C LEU A 28 2.49 -2.47 -6.58
N LEU A 29 2.44 -3.63 -7.24
CA LEU A 29 1.95 -4.86 -6.62
C LEU A 29 2.88 -5.32 -5.51
N ASP A 30 4.19 -5.20 -5.70
CA ASP A 30 5.18 -5.46 -4.66
C ASP A 30 4.97 -4.51 -3.47
N TYR A 31 4.75 -3.21 -3.72
CA TYR A 31 4.46 -2.25 -2.65
C TYR A 31 3.14 -2.53 -1.92
N VAL A 32 2.12 -3.05 -2.61
CA VAL A 32 0.88 -3.50 -1.95
C VAL A 32 1.16 -4.68 -1.03
N ASN A 33 1.91 -5.68 -1.49
CA ASN A 33 2.25 -6.86 -0.70
C ASN A 33 3.08 -6.49 0.54
N ASP A 34 4.09 -5.64 0.37
CA ASP A 34 4.91 -5.11 1.47
C ASP A 34 4.04 -4.32 2.47
N GLY A 35 3.18 -3.43 1.97
CA GLY A 35 2.31 -2.62 2.82
C GLY A 35 1.30 -3.45 3.60
N VAL A 36 0.76 -4.52 3.01
CA VAL A 36 -0.13 -5.45 3.71
C VAL A 36 0.63 -6.22 4.79
N ALA A 37 1.86 -6.63 4.52
CA ALA A 37 2.71 -7.25 5.54
C ALA A 37 2.98 -6.29 6.70
N GLU A 38 3.28 -5.03 6.39
CA GLU A 38 3.52 -4.01 7.40
C GLU A 38 2.27 -3.69 8.25
N ILE A 39 1.08 -3.65 7.64
CA ILE A 39 -0.17 -3.55 8.39
C ILE A 39 -0.29 -4.70 9.40
N TYR A 40 0.06 -5.92 9.00
CA TYR A 40 -0.01 -7.07 9.90
C TYR A 40 1.02 -7.05 11.02
N GLU A 41 2.18 -6.43 10.83
CA GLU A 41 3.17 -6.20 11.89
C GLU A 41 2.68 -5.13 12.87
N LEU A 42 2.08 -4.04 12.37
CA LEU A 42 1.52 -2.96 13.20
C LEU A 42 0.23 -3.39 13.92
N ARG A 43 -0.55 -4.29 13.30
CA ARG A 43 -1.86 -4.76 13.75
C ARG A 43 -1.95 -6.28 13.67
N PRO A 44 -1.20 -7.00 14.54
CA PRO A 44 -1.22 -8.46 14.57
C PRO A 44 -2.59 -9.03 14.94
N ASP A 45 -3.45 -8.24 15.58
CA ASP A 45 -4.86 -8.57 15.87
C ASP A 45 -5.70 -8.80 14.61
N LEU A 46 -5.35 -8.22 13.46
CA LEU A 46 -6.02 -8.51 12.19
C LEU A 46 -5.77 -9.94 11.68
N ARG A 47 -4.91 -10.69 12.37
CA ARG A 47 -4.54 -12.08 12.04
C ARG A 47 -5.04 -13.11 13.05
N VAL A 48 -6.08 -12.78 13.83
CA VAL A 48 -6.70 -13.74 14.74
C VAL A 48 -7.08 -15.03 13.99
N GLY A 49 -6.60 -16.17 14.51
CA GLY A 49 -6.80 -17.49 13.90
C GLY A 49 -5.84 -17.84 12.75
N LYS A 50 -4.92 -16.93 12.38
CA LYS A 50 -3.90 -17.13 11.34
C LYS A 50 -2.48 -16.78 11.83
N PHE A 51 -2.27 -16.80 13.15
CA PHE A 51 -0.97 -16.55 13.76
C PHE A 51 0.05 -17.60 13.27
N GLY A 52 1.26 -17.14 12.93
CA GLY A 52 2.35 -18.01 12.43
C GLY A 52 2.18 -18.55 11.00
N GLN A 53 1.04 -18.30 10.35
CA GLN A 53 0.87 -18.62 8.93
C GLN A 53 1.66 -17.62 8.07
N PRO A 54 2.16 -17.99 6.89
CA PRO A 54 2.72 -17.02 5.96
C PRO A 54 1.64 -16.05 5.48
N ILE A 55 2.04 -14.81 5.17
CA ILE A 55 1.15 -13.85 4.50
C ILE A 55 1.05 -14.28 3.04
N ALA A 56 -0.18 -14.43 2.54
CA ALA A 56 -0.40 -14.78 1.15
C ALA A 56 0.02 -13.61 0.25
N VAL A 57 0.80 -13.92 -0.79
CA VAL A 57 1.14 -12.95 -1.84
C VAL A 57 -0.11 -12.71 -2.69
N LEU A 58 -0.51 -11.46 -2.80
CA LEU A 58 -1.68 -11.03 -3.55
C LEU A 58 -1.34 -10.83 -5.03
N ALA A 59 -2.25 -11.25 -5.90
CA ALA A 59 -2.26 -10.92 -7.32
C ALA A 59 -3.15 -9.69 -7.58
N ALA A 60 -2.92 -8.99 -8.70
CA ALA A 60 -3.71 -7.80 -9.07
C ALA A 60 -5.22 -8.08 -9.22
N THR A 61 -5.59 -9.29 -9.63
CA THR A 61 -6.97 -9.75 -9.77
C THR A 61 -7.64 -10.11 -8.46
N ASP A 62 -6.88 -10.25 -7.38
CA ASP A 62 -7.42 -10.67 -6.09
C ASP A 62 -8.28 -9.56 -5.47
N THR A 63 -9.25 -9.98 -4.66
CA THR A 63 -9.98 -9.05 -3.81
C THR A 63 -9.06 -8.62 -2.67
N PHE A 64 -9.00 -7.32 -2.41
CA PHE A 64 -8.18 -6.80 -1.32
C PHE A 64 -8.67 -7.36 0.03
N PRO A 65 -7.78 -7.95 0.86
CA PRO A 65 -8.21 -8.79 1.99
C PRO A 65 -8.58 -8.02 3.27
N LEU A 66 -8.26 -6.72 3.34
CA LEU A 66 -8.50 -5.87 4.52
C LEU A 66 -9.56 -4.82 4.24
N SER A 67 -10.08 -4.17 5.30
CA SER A 67 -11.17 -3.19 5.19
C SER A 67 -10.85 -2.05 4.19
N ALA A 68 -11.90 -1.33 3.76
CA ALA A 68 -11.75 -0.20 2.83
C ALA A 68 -10.81 0.90 3.37
N ALA A 69 -10.73 1.10 4.69
CA ALA A 69 -9.80 2.04 5.30
C ALA A 69 -8.35 1.60 5.13
N HIS A 70 -8.05 0.31 5.33
CA HIS A 70 -6.73 -0.26 5.03
C HIS A 70 -6.39 -0.15 3.54
N ALA A 71 -7.39 -0.26 2.65
CA ALA A 71 -7.16 -0.05 1.22
C ALA A 71 -6.74 1.40 0.91
N VAL A 72 -7.22 2.39 1.67
CA VAL A 72 -6.75 3.79 1.58
C VAL A 72 -5.36 3.94 2.20
N ALA A 73 -5.08 3.27 3.32
CA ALA A 73 -3.74 3.24 3.90
C ALA A 73 -2.71 2.75 2.88
N ILE A 74 -2.99 1.64 2.18
CA ILE A 74 -2.11 1.11 1.14
C ILE A 74 -1.88 2.10 0.00
N GLN A 75 -2.85 2.93 -0.37
CA GLN A 75 -2.64 3.97 -1.39
C GLN A 75 -1.58 5.00 -0.93
N HIS A 76 -1.56 5.35 0.35
CA HIS A 76 -0.53 6.20 0.93
C HIS A 76 0.82 5.49 1.05
N TYR A 77 0.82 4.20 1.36
CA TYR A 77 2.03 3.39 1.40
C TYR A 77 2.70 3.28 0.02
N ILE A 78 1.91 3.04 -1.02
CA ILE A 78 2.37 3.07 -2.42
C ILE A 78 3.05 4.40 -2.73
N ALA A 79 2.42 5.52 -2.35
CA ALA A 79 2.99 6.83 -2.59
C ALA A 79 4.31 7.02 -1.84
N PHE A 80 4.39 6.61 -0.57
CA PHE A 80 5.63 6.62 0.21
C PHE A 80 6.75 5.83 -0.50
N ARG A 81 6.52 4.57 -0.87
CA ARG A 81 7.54 3.72 -1.51
C ARG A 81 7.98 4.27 -2.88
N ALA A 82 7.03 4.75 -3.67
CA ALA A 82 7.30 5.37 -4.97
C ALA A 82 8.18 6.62 -4.84
N GLU A 83 7.91 7.49 -3.85
CA GLU A 83 8.69 8.71 -3.61
C GLU A 83 10.08 8.41 -3.02
N THR A 84 10.23 7.37 -2.19
CA THR A 84 11.55 6.95 -1.66
C THR A 84 12.46 6.33 -2.71
N ARG A 85 11.91 5.82 -3.82
CA ARG A 85 12.68 5.24 -4.92
C ARG A 85 13.42 6.32 -5.72
N ASP A 86 12.82 7.50 -5.86
CA ASP A 86 13.33 8.58 -6.69
C ASP A 86 14.39 9.42 -5.93
N ASP A 87 15.55 8.81 -5.65
CA ASP A 87 16.68 9.37 -4.85
C ASP A 87 17.14 10.78 -5.31
N GLU A 88 17.02 11.10 -6.60
CA GLU A 88 17.45 12.40 -7.15
C GLU A 88 16.39 13.51 -7.05
N ASN A 89 15.13 13.19 -6.71
CA ASN A 89 14.02 14.15 -6.59
C ASN A 89 13.08 13.86 -5.40
N VAL A 90 13.57 13.18 -4.36
CA VAL A 90 12.76 12.87 -3.17
C VAL A 90 12.15 14.15 -2.62
N ASN A 91 10.83 14.25 -2.70
CA ASN A 91 10.11 15.28 -1.97
C ASN A 91 9.91 14.78 -0.54
N GLU A 92 10.93 14.95 0.30
CA GLU A 92 10.98 14.46 1.68
C GLU A 92 9.71 14.80 2.48
N ASN A 93 9.15 16.00 2.25
CA ASN A 93 7.91 16.43 2.91
C ASN A 93 6.69 15.57 2.52
N ARG A 94 6.64 15.08 1.28
CA ARG A 94 5.53 14.27 0.74
C ARG A 94 5.68 12.79 1.09
N GLU A 95 6.90 12.29 1.12
CA GLU A 95 7.26 10.95 1.58
C GLU A 95 6.84 10.76 3.05
N VAL A 96 7.37 11.60 3.95
CA VAL A 96 7.04 11.58 5.39
C VAL A 96 5.54 11.73 5.64
N LYS A 97 4.87 12.64 4.91
CA LYS A 97 3.42 12.85 5.04
C LYS A 97 2.63 11.62 4.63
N SER A 98 3.02 10.96 3.53
CA SER A 98 2.32 9.77 3.04
C SER A 98 2.45 8.62 4.01
N TYR A 99 3.66 8.39 4.55
CA TYR A 99 3.86 7.35 5.55
C TYR A 99 3.09 7.63 6.86
N LYS A 100 3.06 8.88 7.32
CA LYS A 100 2.26 9.27 8.49
C LYS A 100 0.75 9.03 8.31
N LEU A 101 0.21 9.30 7.11
CA LEU A 101 -1.19 9.02 6.79
C LEU A 101 -1.48 7.52 6.77
N PHE A 102 -0.57 6.71 6.23
CA PHE A 102 -0.64 5.25 6.31
C PHE A 102 -0.77 4.80 7.78
N GLN A 103 0.17 5.20 8.64
CA GLN A 103 0.17 4.81 10.07
C GLN A 103 -1.09 5.28 10.81
N THR A 104 -1.58 6.49 10.51
CA THR A 104 -2.81 7.04 11.11
C THR A 104 -4.02 6.18 10.76
N LEU A 105 -4.15 5.76 9.50
CA LEU A 105 -5.30 4.96 9.07
C LEU A 105 -5.25 3.54 9.65
N VAL A 106 -4.06 2.93 9.69
CA VAL A 106 -3.84 1.58 10.26
C VAL A 106 -4.14 1.54 11.76
N SER A 107 -3.86 2.61 12.48
CA SER A 107 -4.16 2.71 13.92
C SER A 107 -5.61 3.08 14.22
N SER A 108 -6.32 3.72 13.29
CA SER A 108 -7.68 4.23 13.50
C SER A 108 -8.82 3.22 13.34
N THR A 109 -8.53 2.02 12.82
CA THR A 109 -9.55 1.01 12.43
C THR A 109 -9.44 -0.29 13.19
#